data_AF-A0A5C8DQJ4-F1
#
_entry.id   AF-A0A5C8DQJ4-F1
#
_cell.length_a   1.000
_cell.length_b   1.000
_cell.length_c   1.000
_cell.angle_alpha   90.00
_cell.angle_beta   90.00
_cell.angle_gamma   90.00
#
_symmetry.space_group_name_H-M   'P 1'
#
loop_
_entity.id
_entity.type
_entity.pdbx_description
1 polymer ?
#
loop_
_entity_poly.entity_id
_entity_poly.type
_entity_poly.pdbx_seq_one_letter_code
_entity_poly.pdbx_strand_id
1 'polypeptide(L)'
;MADFKRRTLTLSTGKQIKLFGNSLAIGKSLEIGEGGAPNIFSSFSGIDLGKSSLAVTNPYKLTVEEMHEIADFQIQLWIELKNRIREFGINSTKIFNIEKQNDGSTPAKKKAPDKSGTE
;
A
#
# COMPACT_ATOMS: atom_id res chain seq x y z
N MET A 1 1.58 -13.91 6.78
CA MET A 1 1.83 -13.28 5.47
C MET A 1 1.03 -12.01 5.43
N ALA A 2 1.68 -10.91 5.05
CA ALA A 2 1.03 -9.62 5.09
C ALA A 2 -0.20 -9.63 4.18
N ASP A 3 -1.27 -9.00 4.66
CA ASP A 3 -2.48 -8.76 3.89
C ASP A 3 -2.70 -7.26 3.73
N PHE A 4 -3.19 -6.86 2.55
CA PHE A 4 -3.45 -5.47 2.23
C PHE A 4 -4.92 -5.32 1.86
N LYS A 5 -5.70 -4.73 2.77
CA LYS A 5 -7.13 -4.51 2.56
C LYS A 5 -7.56 -3.15 3.06
N ARG A 6 -8.34 -2.42 2.27
CA ARG A 6 -8.91 -1.11 2.65
C ARG A 6 -7.87 -0.10 3.17
N ARG A 7 -6.68 -0.08 2.57
CA ARG A 7 -5.52 0.75 2.98
C ARG A 7 -4.96 0.37 4.35
N THR A 8 -5.19 -0.85 4.80
CA THR A 8 -4.56 -1.38 6.01
C THR A 8 -3.68 -2.55 5.62
N LEU A 9 -2.39 -2.41 5.92
CA LEU A 9 -1.42 -3.49 5.86
C LEU A 9 -1.44 -4.22 7.21
N THR A 10 -1.86 -5.48 7.20
CA THR A 10 -1.90 -6.34 8.39
C THR A 10 -0.78 -7.35 8.30
N LEU A 11 0.09 -7.39 9.30
CA LEU A 11 1.23 -8.31 9.38
C LEU A 11 0.85 -9.59 10.15
N SER A 12 1.65 -10.64 10.00
CA SER A 12 1.44 -11.92 10.70
C SER A 12 1.45 -11.79 12.22
N THR A 13 2.14 -10.79 12.76
CA THR A 13 2.17 -10.43 14.18
C THR A 13 0.84 -9.87 14.69
N GLY A 14 -0.12 -9.60 13.80
CA GLY A 14 -1.37 -8.88 14.10
C GLY A 14 -1.21 -7.36 14.08
N LYS A 15 0.02 -6.84 13.88
CA LYS A 15 0.27 -5.40 13.72
C LYS A 15 -0.43 -4.88 12.46
N GLN A 16 -1.09 -3.74 12.59
CA GLN A 16 -1.79 -3.07 11.50
C GLN A 16 -1.16 -1.69 11.25
N ILE A 17 -0.80 -1.44 10.00
CA ILE A 17 -0.32 -0.14 9.53
C ILE A 17 -1.40 0.44 8.62
N LYS A 18 -1.97 1.56 9.03
CA LYS A 18 -2.92 2.31 8.19
C LYS A 18 -2.15 3.17 7.22
N LEU A 19 -2.36 2.91 5.96
CA LEU A 19 -1.72 3.54 4.82
C LEU A 19 -2.58 4.70 4.31
N PHE A 20 -1.93 5.67 3.67
CA PHE A 20 -2.62 6.81 3.07
C PHE A 20 -3.28 6.42 1.75
N GLY A 21 -2.56 5.66 0.93
CA GLY A 21 -2.97 5.17 -0.37
C GLY A 21 -3.25 3.67 -0.41
N ASN A 22 -3.45 3.16 -1.62
CA ASN A 22 -3.69 1.74 -1.90
C ASN A 22 -2.43 1.03 -2.44
N SER A 23 -1.27 1.63 -2.26
CA SER A 23 -0.01 1.15 -2.82
C SER A 23 1.12 1.37 -1.83
N LEU A 24 2.07 0.46 -1.87
CA LEU A 24 3.30 0.50 -1.11
C LEU A 24 4.43 0.16 -2.08
N ALA A 25 5.58 0.82 -1.95
CA ALA A 25 6.74 0.55 -2.80
C ALA A 25 8.05 0.65 -2.00
N ILE A 26 9.07 -0.06 -2.49
CA ILE A 26 10.44 0.04 -2.02
C ILE A 26 11.22 0.84 -3.07
N GLY A 27 11.77 1.98 -2.67
CA GLY A 27 12.57 2.85 -3.53
C GLY A 27 14.00 2.32 -3.72
N LYS A 28 14.74 2.91 -4.67
CA LYS A 28 16.17 2.58 -4.89
C LYS A 28 17.05 2.83 -3.66
N SER A 29 16.64 3.76 -2.79
CA SER A 29 17.27 4.05 -1.50
C SER A 29 16.97 3.00 -0.41
N LEU A 30 16.22 1.94 -0.73
CA LEU A 30 15.70 0.94 0.20
C LEU A 30 14.73 1.51 1.25
N GLU A 31 14.15 2.67 0.96
CA GLU A 31 13.10 3.26 1.75
C GLU A 31 11.75 2.71 1.31
N ILE A 32 10.84 2.60 2.27
CA ILE A 32 9.50 2.06 2.06
C ILE A 32 8.51 3.21 2.18
N GLY A 33 7.72 3.45 1.13
CA GLY A 33 6.77 4.55 1.10
C GLY A 33 5.62 4.35 0.10
N GLU A 34 4.69 5.30 0.12
CA GLU A 34 3.46 5.26 -0.69
C GLU A 34 3.40 6.33 -1.78
N GLY A 35 4.38 7.25 -1.81
CA GLY A 35 4.36 8.43 -2.67
C GLY A 35 3.42 9.52 -2.16
N GLY A 36 3.93 10.74 -1.93
CA GLY A 36 3.13 11.85 -1.40
C GLY A 36 2.66 11.70 0.05
N ALA A 37 3.14 10.68 0.76
CA ALA A 37 2.88 10.41 2.17
C ALA A 37 4.20 10.15 2.93
N PRO A 38 4.22 10.27 4.28
CA PRO A 38 5.39 9.92 5.07
C PRO A 38 5.83 8.47 4.86
N ASN A 39 7.15 8.24 4.81
CA ASN A 39 7.71 6.90 4.64
C ASN A 39 7.42 6.01 5.86
N ILE A 40 7.21 4.71 5.58
CA ILE A 40 7.07 3.66 6.60
C ILE A 40 8.44 3.32 7.19
N PHE A 41 9.47 3.32 6.36
CA PHE A 41 10.85 3.09 6.76
C PHE A 41 11.76 3.95 5.88
N SER A 42 12.62 4.75 6.48
CA SER A 42 13.47 5.70 5.73
C SER A 42 14.74 6.07 6.47
N SER A 43 15.65 6.76 5.78
CA SER A 43 16.80 7.42 6.38
C SER A 43 16.64 8.92 6.21
N PHE A 44 16.82 9.71 7.27
CA PHE A 44 16.90 11.16 7.15
C PHE A 44 18.30 11.64 7.50
N SER A 45 18.79 12.62 6.75
CA SER A 45 19.95 13.41 7.16
C SER A 45 19.47 14.53 8.08
N GLY A 46 19.79 14.44 9.37
CA GLY A 46 19.67 15.56 10.28
C GLY A 46 20.86 16.51 10.06
N ILE A 47 20.60 17.82 9.96
CA ILE A 47 21.65 18.83 10.06
C ILE A 47 21.67 19.31 11.50
N ASP A 48 22.35 18.56 12.38
CA ASP A 48 22.65 19.05 13.71
C ASP A 48 24.10 19.55 13.74
N LEU A 49 24.27 20.84 14.04
CA LEU A 49 25.56 21.48 14.40
C LEU A 49 26.75 21.13 13.46
N GLY A 50 26.53 21.11 12.15
CA GLY A 50 27.60 21.01 11.16
C GLY A 50 28.16 19.60 10.92
N LYS A 51 27.57 18.55 11.52
CA LYS A 51 27.85 17.15 11.15
C LYS A 51 26.58 16.52 10.59
N SER A 52 26.62 16.12 9.32
CA SER A 52 25.56 15.30 8.74
C SER A 52 25.54 13.96 9.47
N SER A 53 24.49 13.70 10.24
CA SER A 53 24.23 12.38 10.81
C SER A 53 23.03 11.78 10.09
N LEU A 54 23.24 10.57 9.54
CA LEU A 54 22.16 9.78 8.98
C LEU A 54 21.48 9.03 10.13
N ALA A 55 20.16 9.16 10.21
CA ALA A 55 19.37 8.47 11.22
C ALA A 55 18.25 7.66 10.56
N VAL A 56 18.06 6.45 11.08
CA VAL A 56 17.00 5.53 10.61
C VAL A 56 15.67 5.94 11.25
N THR A 57 14.64 6.03 10.42
CA THR A 57 13.26 6.32 10.83
C THR A 57 12.39 5.08 10.64
N ASN A 58 11.89 4.55 11.76
CA ASN A 58 10.96 3.42 11.82
C ASN A 58 9.78 3.78 12.75
N PRO A 59 8.85 4.66 12.31
CA PRO A 59 7.79 5.22 13.14
C PRO A 59 6.82 4.16 13.68
N TYR A 60 6.66 3.05 12.97
CA TYR A 60 5.79 1.94 13.33
C TYR A 60 6.48 0.86 14.20
N LYS A 61 7.74 1.09 14.57
CA LYS A 61 8.56 0.17 15.37
C LYS A 61 8.51 -1.26 14.82
N LEU A 62 8.66 -1.38 13.50
CA LEU A 62 8.65 -2.67 12.81
C LEU A 62 9.84 -3.50 13.25
N THR A 63 9.61 -4.79 13.52
CA THR A 63 10.68 -5.74 13.78
C THR A 63 11.36 -6.15 12.47
N VAL A 64 12.47 -6.89 12.57
CA VAL A 64 13.18 -7.41 11.40
C VAL A 64 12.27 -8.35 10.60
N GLU A 65 11.53 -9.21 11.28
CA GLU A 65 10.61 -10.17 10.69
C GLU A 65 9.45 -9.47 9.98
N GLU A 66 8.90 -8.42 10.60
CA GLU A 66 7.86 -7.58 10.00
C GLU A 66 8.37 -6.86 8.74
N MET A 67 9.62 -6.38 8.75
CA MET A 67 10.24 -5.76 7.57
C MET A 67 10.45 -6.77 6.43
N HIS A 68 10.93 -7.98 6.76
CA HIS A 68 11.04 -9.06 5.78
C HIS A 68 9.68 -9.46 5.21
N GLU A 69 8.65 -9.56 6.05
CA GLU A 69 7.29 -9.89 5.61
C GLU A 69 6.73 -8.84 4.62
N ILE A 70 7.02 -7.56 4.84
CA ILE A 70 6.65 -6.49 3.89
C ILE A 70 7.40 -6.65 2.55
N ALA A 71 8.69 -6.95 2.59
CA ALA A 71 9.49 -7.18 1.38
C ALA A 71 9.00 -8.41 0.60
N ASP A 72 8.72 -9.52 1.30
CA ASP A 72 8.19 -10.75 0.70
C ASP A 72 6.84 -10.51 0.03
N PHE A 73 5.95 -9.75 0.68
CA PHE A 73 4.67 -9.36 0.10
C PHE A 73 4.85 -8.57 -1.22
N GLN A 74 5.76 -7.60 -1.26
CA GLN A 74 6.07 -6.87 -2.49
C GLN A 74 6.61 -7.79 -3.59
N ILE A 75 7.54 -8.69 -3.25
CA ILE A 75 8.09 -9.67 -4.20
C ILE A 75 6.97 -10.56 -4.78
N GLN A 76 6.04 -11.01 -3.95
CA GLN A 76 4.91 -11.82 -4.40
C GLN A 76 3.99 -11.06 -5.36
N LEU A 77 3.71 -9.78 -5.11
CA LEU A 77 2.96 -8.95 -6.05
C LEU A 77 3.65 -8.84 -7.40
N TRP A 78 4.99 -8.67 -7.41
CA TRP A 78 5.77 -8.67 -8.66
C TRP A 78 5.72 -10.01 -9.39
N ILE A 79 5.78 -11.13 -8.66
CA ILE A 79 5.67 -12.47 -9.25
C ILE A 79 4.27 -12.69 -9.83
N GLU A 80 3.21 -12.33 -9.10
CA GLU A 80 1.82 -12.44 -9.55
C GLU A 80 1.59 -11.62 -10.82
N LEU A 81 2.04 -10.36 -10.85
CA LEU A 81 1.95 -9.50 -12.02
C LEU A 81 2.63 -10.13 -13.25
N LYS A 82 3.88 -10.60 -13.08
CA LYS A 82 4.62 -11.27 -14.16
C LYS A 82 3.88 -12.50 -14.68
N ASN A 83 3.34 -13.32 -13.78
CA ASN A 83 2.62 -14.53 -14.16
C ASN A 83 1.35 -14.21 -14.94
N ARG A 84 0.56 -13.21 -14.50
CA ARG A 84 -0.64 -12.79 -15.22
C ARG A 84 -0.35 -12.17 -16.59
N ILE A 85 0.74 -11.40 -16.71
CA ILE A 85 1.17 -10.86 -18.01
C ILE A 85 1.58 -12.01 -18.95
N ARG A 86 2.27 -13.03 -18.46
CA ARG A 86 2.64 -14.21 -19.26
C ARG A 86 1.40 -14.98 -19.73
N GLU A 87 0.41 -15.11 -18.86
CA GLU A 87 -0.81 -15.88 -19.14
C GLU A 87 -1.77 -15.14 -20.09
N PHE A 88 -1.97 -13.84 -19.88
CA PHE A 88 -3.02 -13.08 -20.56
C PHE A 88 -2.52 -12.02 -21.56
N GLY A 89 -1.23 -11.71 -21.57
CA GLY A 89 -0.65 -10.60 -22.33
C GLY A 89 -0.97 -9.21 -21.73
N ILE A 90 -0.20 -8.20 -22.13
CA ILE A 90 -0.26 -6.84 -21.52
C ILE A 90 -1.56 -6.06 -21.78
N ASN A 91 -2.36 -6.47 -22.78
CA ASN A 91 -3.58 -5.78 -23.18
C ASN A 91 -4.86 -6.39 -22.57
N SER A 92 -4.72 -7.31 -21.61
CA SER A 92 -5.85 -7.99 -20.98
C SER A 92 -6.18 -7.39 -19.61
N THR A 93 -7.46 -7.08 -19.38
CA THR A 93 -7.95 -6.62 -18.07
C THR A 93 -7.84 -7.69 -16.98
N LYS A 94 -7.68 -8.98 -17.36
CA LYS A 94 -7.51 -10.11 -16.43
C LYS A 94 -6.22 -10.03 -15.62
N ILE A 95 -5.28 -9.16 -16.00
CA ILE A 95 -4.07 -8.88 -15.23
C ILE A 95 -4.42 -8.28 -13.85
N PHE A 96 -5.50 -7.50 -13.76
CA PHE A 96 -5.80 -6.73 -12.57
C PHE A 96 -6.74 -7.46 -11.61
N ASN A 97 -6.54 -7.25 -10.31
CA ASN A 97 -7.40 -7.77 -9.24
C ASN A 97 -8.64 -6.88 -9.01
N ILE A 98 -9.44 -6.65 -10.05
CA ILE A 98 -10.58 -5.72 -10.06
C ILE A 98 -11.61 -6.06 -8.96
N GLU A 99 -11.92 -7.34 -8.77
CA GLU A 99 -12.89 -7.79 -7.76
C GLU A 99 -12.42 -7.52 -6.33
N LYS A 100 -11.11 -7.61 -6.07
CA LYS A 100 -10.54 -7.36 -4.73
C LYS A 100 -10.45 -5.86 -4.38
N GLN A 101 -10.51 -4.97 -5.37
CA GLN A 101 -10.47 -3.52 -5.16
C GLN A 101 -11.83 -2.91 -4.81
N ASN A 102 -12.94 -3.53 -5.22
CA ASN A 102 -14.29 -2.98 -5.04
C ASN A 102 -14.83 -3.07 -3.61
N ASP A 103 -14.13 -3.78 -2.70
CA ASP A 103 -14.45 -3.84 -1.27
C ASP A 103 -14.25 -2.50 -0.51
N GLY A 104 -13.85 -1.43 -1.20
CA GLY A 104 -13.57 -0.11 -0.63
C GLY A 104 -14.06 1.10 -1.41
N SER A 105 -14.81 0.96 -2.52
CA SER A 105 -15.11 2.07 -3.44
C SER A 105 -16.60 2.27 -3.78
N THR A 106 -17.54 1.84 -2.95
CA THR A 106 -18.94 2.30 -3.11
C THR A 106 -19.20 3.53 -2.25
N PRO A 107 -19.20 4.76 -2.79
CA PRO A 107 -19.98 5.83 -2.18
C PRO A 107 -21.45 5.40 -2.27
N ALA A 108 -22.12 5.25 -1.13
CA ALA A 108 -23.56 5.04 -1.10
C ALA A 108 -24.22 6.10 -1.98
N LYS A 109 -24.80 5.70 -3.12
CA LYS A 109 -25.67 6.59 -3.89
C LYS A 109 -26.76 7.05 -2.93
N LYS A 110 -26.70 8.31 -2.50
CA LYS A 110 -27.82 8.98 -1.84
C LYS A 110 -28.98 8.88 -2.82
N LYS A 111 -29.96 8.02 -2.52
CA LYS A 111 -31.26 8.03 -3.18
C LYS A 111 -31.87 9.39 -2.81
N ALA A 112 -31.81 10.35 -3.72
CA ALA A 112 -32.62 11.55 -3.61
C ALA A 112 -34.10 11.11 -3.64
N PRO A 113 -34.96 11.64 -2.77
CA PRO A 113 -36.38 11.35 -2.86
C PRO A 113 -36.90 11.99 -4.14
N ASP A 114 -37.51 11.17 -4.99
CA ASP A 114 -38.23 11.61 -6.19
C ASP A 114 -39.31 12.61 -5.76
N LYS A 115 -39.19 13.84 -6.26
CA LYS A 115 -40.31 14.77 -6.33
C LYS A 115 -40.92 14.65 -7.72
N SER A 116 -41.88 13.75 -7.84
CA SER A 116 -43.00 13.83 -8.80
C SER A 116 -44.26 13.70 -7.94
N GLY A 117 -45.21 14.62 -7.89
CA GLY A 117 -45.70 15.51 -8.92
C GLY A 117 -47.11 15.05 -9.30
N THR A 118 -48.13 15.72 -8.74
CA THR A 118 -49.54 15.83 -9.22
C THR A 118 -50.38 14.54 -9.34
N GLU A 119 -51.40 14.41 -8.49
CA GLU A 119 -52.78 14.86 -8.73
C GLU A 119 -53.49 15.12 -7.39
#